data_AF-A0A6P1AFT1-F1
#
_entry.id   AF-A0A6P1AFT1-F1
#
_cell.length_a   1.000
_cell.length_b   1.000
_cell.length_c   1.000
_cell.angle_alpha   90.00
_cell.angle_beta   90.00
_cell.angle_gamma   90.00
#
_symmetry.space_group_name_H-M   'P 1'
#
loop_
_entity.id
_entity.type
_entity.pdbx_description
1 polymer ?
#
loop_
_entity_poly.entity_id
_entity_poly.type
_entity_poly.pdbx_seq_one_letter_code
_entity_poly.pdbx_strand_id
1 'polypeptide(L)'
;MLKSGLNSFLQELEAYCYQQAIATFLNSKGECFVVDLSRKGKVVIYGYDRYTRDLFIDRLVQGCSPAASLILRSFTAEVDEFTQLPVKELRGYVLKSAGADLTFEKLPPNVMFACQNTDAETGEPLPLEQSVRYC
;
A
#
# COMPACT_ATOMS: atom_id res chain seq x y z
N MET A 1 -15.91 -9.42 14.92
CA MET A 1 -15.95 -9.79 13.49
C MET A 1 -15.37 -8.65 12.69
N LEU A 2 -14.26 -8.86 11.99
CA LEU A 2 -13.76 -7.88 11.01
C LEU A 2 -14.78 -7.79 9.87
N LYS A 3 -15.11 -6.56 9.44
CA LYS A 3 -16.17 -6.28 8.47
C LYS A 3 -15.75 -6.74 7.07
N SER A 4 -16.71 -7.07 6.21
CA SER A 4 -16.45 -7.67 4.90
C SER A 4 -15.44 -6.87 4.08
N GLY A 5 -15.62 -5.55 3.96
CA GLY A 5 -14.74 -4.69 3.17
C GLY A 5 -13.31 -4.55 3.73
N LEU A 6 -13.14 -4.50 5.06
CA LEU A 6 -11.82 -4.51 5.68
C LEU A 6 -11.09 -5.83 5.41
N ASN A 7 -11.78 -6.97 5.56
CA ASN A 7 -11.17 -8.27 5.26
C ASN A 7 -10.80 -8.39 3.78
N SER A 8 -11.68 -7.95 2.87
CA SER A 8 -11.39 -7.91 1.43
C SER A 8 -10.16 -7.06 1.14
N PHE A 9 -10.01 -5.91 1.80
CA PHE A 9 -8.84 -5.06 1.60
C PHE A 9 -7.56 -5.69 2.17
N LEU A 10 -7.62 -6.31 3.36
CA LEU A 10 -6.46 -7.04 3.89
C LEU A 10 -6.06 -8.20 2.95
N GLN A 11 -7.03 -8.96 2.43
CA GLN A 11 -6.78 -10.02 1.45
C GLN A 11 -6.14 -9.48 0.16
N GLU A 12 -6.60 -8.34 -0.33
CA GLU A 12 -5.99 -7.63 -1.48
C GLU A 12 -4.52 -7.30 -1.21
N LEU A 13 -4.19 -6.71 -0.05
CA LEU A 13 -2.80 -6.40 0.30
C LEU A 13 -1.95 -7.67 0.43
N GLU A 14 -2.48 -8.68 1.11
CA GLU A 14 -1.78 -9.94 1.33
C GLU A 14 -1.50 -10.64 -0.01
N ALA A 15 -2.45 -10.62 -0.97
CA ALA A 15 -2.30 -11.23 -2.29
C ALA A 15 -1.09 -10.71 -3.09
N TYR A 16 -0.69 -9.45 -2.87
CA TYR A 16 0.45 -8.82 -3.53
C TYR A 16 1.73 -8.79 -2.68
N CYS A 17 1.71 -9.33 -1.47
CA CYS A 17 2.92 -9.57 -0.70
C CYS A 17 3.58 -10.88 -1.15
N TYR A 18 4.49 -10.84 -2.14
CA TYR A 18 5.19 -12.02 -2.66
C TYR A 18 6.14 -12.66 -1.64
N GLN A 19 7.06 -11.85 -1.13
CA GLN A 19 7.99 -12.22 -0.05
C GLN A 19 8.07 -11.10 0.98
N GLN A 20 8.28 -9.88 0.50
CA GLN A 20 8.24 -8.66 1.28
C GLN A 20 7.42 -7.60 0.54
N ALA A 21 6.74 -6.76 1.30
CA ALA A 21 6.11 -5.55 0.82
C ALA A 21 6.11 -4.47 1.91
N ILE A 22 5.87 -3.23 1.55
CA ILE A 22 5.71 -2.11 2.47
C ILE A 22 4.38 -1.44 2.15
N ALA A 23 3.52 -1.31 3.16
CA ALA A 23 2.27 -0.58 3.04
C ALA A 23 2.41 0.77 3.76
N THR A 24 2.30 1.84 2.97
CA THR A 24 2.32 3.23 3.44
C THR A 24 0.90 3.78 3.42
N PHE A 25 0.33 3.97 4.60
CA PHE A 25 -1.02 4.50 4.81
C PHE A 25 -0.96 5.97 5.18
N LEU A 26 -1.78 6.79 4.52
CA LEU A 26 -1.97 8.20 4.85
C LEU A 26 -3.45 8.41 5.19
N ASN A 27 -3.74 8.76 6.43
CA ASN A 27 -5.12 8.92 6.88
C ASN A 27 -5.72 10.27 6.45
N SER A 28 -7.01 10.46 6.74
CA SER A 28 -7.76 11.67 6.39
C SER A 28 -7.27 12.96 7.07
N LYS A 29 -6.44 12.85 8.10
CA LYS A 29 -5.80 13.96 8.81
C LYS A 29 -4.39 14.25 8.30
N GLY A 30 -3.91 13.51 7.30
CA GLY A 30 -2.54 13.60 6.80
C GLY A 30 -1.50 12.91 7.67
N GLU A 31 -1.90 12.08 8.64
CA GLU A 31 -0.98 11.30 9.45
C GLU A 31 -0.55 10.04 8.69
N CYS A 32 0.76 9.81 8.65
CA CYS A 32 1.36 8.67 7.97
C CYS A 32 1.58 7.49 8.93
N PHE A 33 1.31 6.28 8.46
CA PHE A 33 1.63 5.02 9.13
C PHE A 33 2.22 4.04 8.11
N VAL A 34 3.38 3.47 8.43
CA VAL A 34 4.08 2.52 7.55
C VAL A 34 4.15 1.17 8.24
N VAL A 35 3.85 0.11 7.49
CA VAL A 35 3.97 -1.26 7.97
C VAL A 35 4.65 -2.15 6.94
N ASP A 36 5.69 -2.85 7.38
CA ASP A 36 6.33 -3.90 6.60
C ASP A 36 5.44 -5.14 6.58
N LEU A 37 5.32 -5.78 5.43
CA LEU A 37 4.63 -7.05 5.25
C LEU A 37 5.66 -8.11 4.85
N SER A 38 5.59 -9.29 5.47
CA SER A 38 6.43 -10.42 5.08
C SER A 38 5.62 -11.70 4.95
N ARG A 39 5.81 -12.44 3.86
CA ARG A 39 5.14 -13.72 3.64
C ARG A 39 5.96 -14.87 4.23
N LYS A 40 5.32 -15.66 5.10
CA LYS A 40 5.86 -16.93 5.62
C LYS A 40 4.89 -18.05 5.25
N GLY A 41 5.20 -18.74 4.15
CA GLY A 41 4.32 -19.76 3.58
C GLY A 41 2.99 -19.15 3.11
N LYS A 42 1.88 -19.55 3.75
CA LYS A 42 0.53 -19.09 3.40
C LYS A 42 0.06 -17.86 4.20
N VAL A 43 0.88 -17.39 5.14
CA VAL A 43 0.52 -16.29 6.06
C VAL A 43 1.37 -15.07 5.77
N VAL A 44 0.76 -13.89 5.86
CA VAL A 44 1.46 -12.61 5.83
C VAL A 44 1.54 -12.04 7.24
N ILE A 45 2.74 -11.64 7.64
CA ILE A 45 3.05 -11.03 8.93
C ILE A 45 3.20 -9.52 8.73
N TYR A 46 2.60 -8.76 9.63
CA TYR A 46 2.63 -7.29 9.64
C TYR A 46 3.63 -6.82 10.70
N GLY A 47 4.67 -6.12 10.27
CA GLY A 47 5.75 -5.63 11.11
C GLY A 47 6.54 -6.72 11.82
N TYR A 48 7.22 -6.31 12.89
CA TYR A 48 8.08 -7.17 13.71
C TYR A 48 7.46 -7.53 15.06
N ASP A 49 6.40 -6.81 15.48
CA ASP A 49 5.72 -7.01 16.76
C ASP A 49 4.32 -7.60 16.57
N ARG A 50 3.88 -8.39 17.57
CA ARG A 50 2.59 -9.09 17.54
C ARG A 50 1.39 -8.16 17.46
N TYR A 51 1.52 -6.91 17.89
CA TYR A 51 0.44 -5.92 17.92
C TYR A 51 0.40 -5.02 16.68
N THR A 52 1.42 -5.07 15.81
CA THR A 52 1.49 -4.18 14.63
C THR A 52 0.30 -4.40 13.70
N ARG A 53 -0.15 -5.65 13.53
CA ARG A 53 -1.34 -5.96 12.72
C ARG A 53 -2.60 -5.30 13.28
N ASP A 54 -2.83 -5.42 14.58
CA ASP A 54 -4.03 -4.88 15.23
C ASP A 54 -4.01 -3.35 15.19
N LEU A 55 -2.84 -2.73 15.41
CA LEU A 55 -2.65 -1.30 15.26
C LEU A 55 -2.92 -0.83 13.83
N PHE A 56 -2.42 -1.54 12.81
CA PHE A 56 -2.68 -1.20 11.42
C PHE A 56 -4.18 -1.29 11.10
N ILE A 57 -4.86 -2.33 11.57
CA ILE A 57 -6.31 -2.47 11.43
C ILE A 57 -7.04 -1.30 12.10
N ASP A 58 -6.65 -0.93 13.31
CA ASP A 58 -7.26 0.20 14.03
C ASP A 58 -7.10 1.51 13.26
N ARG A 59 -5.89 1.75 12.70
CA ARG A 59 -5.62 2.92 11.83
C ARG A 59 -6.49 2.93 10.59
N LEU A 60 -6.72 1.79 9.94
CA LEU A 60 -7.61 1.70 8.78
C LEU A 60 -9.07 1.99 9.18
N VAL A 61 -9.54 1.46 10.30
CA VAL A 61 -10.93 1.65 10.75
C VAL A 61 -11.20 3.11 11.12
N GLN A 62 -10.25 3.78 11.77
CA GLN A 62 -10.45 5.15 12.26
C GLN A 62 -10.04 6.23 11.26
N GLY A 63 -9.14 5.92 10.34
CA GLY A 63 -8.43 6.91 9.53
C GLY A 63 -9.03 7.23 8.16
N CYS A 64 -10.08 6.52 7.72
CA CYS A 64 -10.53 6.57 6.32
C CYS A 64 -11.76 7.48 6.08
N SER A 65 -12.02 8.48 6.92
CA SER A 65 -13.17 9.40 6.76
C SER A 65 -12.72 10.86 6.65
N PRO A 66 -13.03 11.59 5.55
CA PRO A 66 -13.85 11.18 4.42
C PRO A 66 -13.14 10.25 3.43
N ALA A 67 -11.81 10.29 3.39
CA ALA A 67 -10.99 9.40 2.58
C ALA A 67 -9.57 9.31 3.15
N ALA A 68 -8.87 8.22 2.83
CA ALA A 68 -7.45 7.99 3.08
C ALA A 68 -6.81 7.37 1.83
N SER A 69 -5.49 7.28 1.82
CA SER A 69 -4.77 6.57 0.75
C SER A 69 -3.82 5.53 1.32
N LEU A 70 -3.55 4.49 0.53
CA LEU A 70 -2.53 3.50 0.83
C LEU A 70 -1.71 3.19 -0.42
N ILE A 71 -0.40 3.19 -0.29
CA ILE A 71 0.52 2.70 -1.32
C ILE A 71 1.12 1.38 -0.84
N LEU A 72 0.94 0.33 -1.63
CA LEU A 72 1.59 -0.96 -1.43
C LEU A 72 2.79 -1.08 -2.39
N ARG A 73 3.99 -1.12 -1.83
CA ARG A 73 5.24 -1.38 -2.54
C ARG A 73 5.63 -2.83 -2.34
N SER A 74 5.55 -3.64 -3.40
CA SER A 74 5.86 -5.07 -3.35
C SER A 74 7.18 -5.35 -4.03
N PHE A 75 7.99 -6.24 -3.46
CA PHE A 75 9.26 -6.67 -4.06
C PHE A 75 9.05 -7.99 -4.78
N THR A 76 9.27 -8.01 -6.08
CA THR A 76 9.09 -9.21 -6.90
C THR A 76 10.35 -10.09 -6.87
N ALA A 77 10.24 -11.32 -7.37
CA ALA A 77 11.41 -12.19 -7.58
C ALA A 77 12.19 -11.85 -8.87
N GLU A 78 11.63 -11.01 -9.73
CA GLU A 78 12.28 -10.54 -10.94
C GLU A 78 13.37 -9.53 -10.56
N VAL A 79 14.56 -9.69 -11.14
CA VAL A 79 15.71 -8.80 -10.89
C VAL A 79 15.97 -8.01 -12.17
N ASP A 80 16.10 -6.69 -12.03
CA ASP A 80 16.43 -5.81 -13.13
C ASP A 80 17.91 -5.96 -13.52
N GLU A 81 18.17 -6.21 -14.81
CA GLU A 81 19.51 -6.49 -15.32
C GLU A 81 20.47 -5.28 -15.19
N PHE A 82 19.95 -4.05 -15.16
CA PHE A 82 20.77 -2.85 -15.07
C PHE A 82 21.08 -2.48 -13.63
N THR A 83 20.06 -2.48 -12.76
CA THR A 83 20.23 -2.07 -11.36
C THR A 83 20.69 -3.20 -10.44
N GLN A 84 20.54 -4.46 -10.87
CA GLN A 84 20.77 -5.65 -10.06
C GLN A 84 19.89 -5.70 -8.80
N LEU A 85 18.80 -4.93 -8.79
CA LEU A 85 17.82 -4.88 -7.70
C LEU A 85 16.52 -5.59 -8.11
N PRO A 86 15.74 -6.09 -7.14
CA PRO A 86 14.41 -6.61 -7.43
C PRO A 86 13.52 -5.55 -8.06
N VAL A 87 12.77 -5.93 -9.11
CA VAL A 87 11.71 -5.11 -9.67
C VAL A 87 10.63 -4.92 -8.60
N LYS A 88 10.25 -3.67 -8.41
CA LYS A 88 9.24 -3.25 -7.44
C LYS A 88 7.92 -3.05 -8.16
N GLU A 89 6.83 -3.43 -7.52
CA GLU A 89 5.49 -3.08 -7.98
C GLU A 89 4.84 -2.09 -7.02
N LEU A 90 4.32 -0.99 -7.56
CA LEU A 90 3.59 0.02 -6.80
C LEU A 90 2.11 -0.03 -7.15
N ARG A 91 1.28 -0.23 -6.12
CA ARG A 91 -0.19 -0.18 -6.20
C ARG A 91 -0.69 0.90 -5.26
N GLY A 92 -1.53 1.79 -5.76
CA GLY A 92 -2.19 2.82 -4.97
C GLY A 92 -3.64 2.46 -4.71
N TYR A 93 -4.15 2.82 -3.54
CA TYR A 93 -5.53 2.61 -3.15
C TYR A 93 -6.09 3.89 -2.52
N VAL A 94 -7.32 4.26 -2.89
CA VAL A 94 -8.13 5.23 -2.16
C VAL A 94 -9.08 4.46 -1.27
N LEU A 95 -9.10 4.81 0.01
CA LEU A 95 -9.87 4.15 1.05
C LEU A 95 -10.93 5.10 1.57
N LYS A 96 -12.15 4.61 1.74
CA LYS A 96 -13.26 5.38 2.34
C LYS A 96 -13.95 4.53 3.39
N SER A 97 -14.36 5.19 4.46
CA SER A 97 -15.18 4.57 5.51
C SER A 97 -16.56 5.22 5.56
N ALA A 98 -17.59 4.38 5.57
CA ALA A 98 -18.97 4.76 5.77
C ALA A 98 -19.48 4.12 7.07
N GLY A 99 -19.24 4.82 8.18
CA GLY A 99 -19.52 4.33 9.52
C GLY A 99 -18.74 3.05 9.81
N ALA A 100 -19.40 1.92 9.66
CA ALA A 100 -18.77 0.64 9.88
C ALA A 100 -17.90 0.20 8.69
N ASP A 101 -18.37 0.37 7.45
CA ASP A 101 -17.79 -0.33 6.31
C ASP A 101 -16.62 0.41 5.67
N LEU A 102 -15.59 -0.34 5.28
CA LEU A 102 -14.44 0.14 4.51
C LEU A 102 -14.64 -0.24 3.04
N THR A 103 -14.57 0.73 2.15
CA THR A 103 -14.48 0.51 0.71
C THR A 103 -13.11 0.97 0.20
N PHE A 104 -12.64 0.34 -0.87
CA PHE A 104 -11.38 0.69 -1.49
C PHE A 104 -11.52 0.72 -3.01
N GLU A 105 -10.79 1.63 -3.63
CA GLU A 105 -10.63 1.74 -5.08
C GLU A 105 -9.15 1.71 -5.40
N LYS A 106 -8.74 0.81 -6.30
CA LYS A 106 -7.37 0.74 -6.77
C LYS A 106 -7.12 1.84 -7.81
N LEU A 107 -6.03 2.58 -7.66
CA LEU A 107 -5.62 3.58 -8.63
C LEU A 107 -5.16 2.92 -9.94
N PRO A 108 -5.54 3.47 -11.10
CA PRO A 108 -5.00 3.03 -12.38
C PRO A 108 -3.47 3.22 -12.47
N PRO A 109 -2.74 2.36 -13.22
CA PRO A 109 -1.28 2.45 -13.35
C PRO A 109 -0.75 3.82 -13.80
N ASN A 110 -1.43 4.48 -14.74
CA ASN A 110 -1.05 5.81 -15.22
C ASN A 110 -1.22 6.90 -14.15
N VAL A 111 -2.25 6.77 -13.30
CA VAL A 111 -2.45 7.67 -12.16
C VAL A 111 -1.38 7.41 -11.11
N MET A 112 -1.09 6.14 -10.81
CA MET A 112 -0.02 5.77 -9.87
C MET A 112 1.35 6.28 -10.35
N PHE A 113 1.64 6.17 -11.65
CA PHE A 113 2.84 6.75 -12.26
C PHE A 113 2.91 8.26 -12.01
N ALA A 114 1.85 9.01 -12.33
CA ALA A 114 1.82 10.45 -12.10
C ALA A 114 2.01 10.80 -10.62
N CYS A 115 1.32 10.11 -9.70
CA CYS A 115 1.43 10.34 -8.26
C CYS A 115 2.83 10.09 -7.67
N GLN A 116 3.68 9.31 -8.34
CA GLN A 116 5.04 9.02 -7.86
C GLN A 116 6.14 9.82 -8.57
N ASN A 117 5.85 10.38 -9.75
CA ASN A 117 6.85 11.03 -10.60
C ASN A 117 6.50 12.48 -10.91
N THR A 118 5.63 13.09 -10.11
CA THR A 118 5.28 14.51 -10.23
C THR A 118 5.45 15.16 -8.86
N ASP A 119 6.21 16.24 -8.83
CA ASP A 119 6.40 17.05 -7.63
C ASP A 119 5.06 17.68 -7.23
N ALA A 120 4.66 17.48 -5.97
CA ALA A 120 3.34 17.88 -5.51
C ALA A 120 3.19 19.40 -5.34
N GLU A 121 4.29 20.15 -5.21
CA GLU A 121 4.27 21.60 -5.03
C GLU A 121 4.32 22.34 -6.36
N THR A 122 5.13 21.85 -7.30
CA THR A 122 5.44 22.53 -8.56
C THR A 122 4.71 21.92 -9.76
N GLY A 123 4.29 20.66 -9.68
CA GLY A 123 3.71 19.92 -10.80
C GLY A 123 4.74 19.44 -11.83
N GLU A 124 6.03 19.67 -11.58
CA GLU A 124 7.11 19.29 -12.49
C GLU A 124 7.45 17.78 -12.38
N PRO A 125 7.96 17.15 -13.45
CA PRO A 125 8.39 15.76 -13.41
C PRO A 125 9.56 15.53 -12.45
N LEU A 126 9.45 14.48 -11.63
CA LEU A 126 10.56 13.98 -10.82
C LEU A 126 11.39 12.94 -11.61
N PRO A 127 12.67 12.75 -11.26
CA PRO A 127 13.48 11.66 -11.81
C PRO A 127 12.81 10.31 -11.59
N LEU A 128 12.75 9.49 -12.65
CA LEU A 128 12.08 8.19 -12.58
C LEU A 128 12.84 7.23 -11.66
N GLU A 129 12.12 6.61 -10.72
CA GLU A 129 12.66 5.49 -9.96
C GLU A 129 12.89 4.30 -10.90
N GLN A 130 14.12 3.78 -10.93
CA GLN A 130 14.47 2.61 -11.74
C GLN A 130 13.85 1.34 -11.16
N SER A 131 13.58 0.37 -12.05
CA SER A 131 13.08 -0.96 -11.69
C SER A 131 11.72 -0.93 -10.95
N VAL A 132 10.83 -0.03 -11.38
CA VAL A 132 9.47 0.11 -10.85
C VAL A 132 8.43 -0.18 -11.92
N ARG A 133 7.46 -1.03 -11.58
CA ARG A 133 6.25 -1.29 -12.34
C ARG A 133 5.06 -0.69 -11.59
N TYR A 134 4.32 0.20 -12.26
CA TYR A 134 3.09 0.78 -11.73
C TYR A 134 1.92 -0.15 -12.07
N CYS A 135 1.11 -0.52 -11.07
CA CYS A 135 0.14 -1.61 -11.16
C CYS A 135 -1.27 -1.23 -10.73
#